data_AF-A0A369CFT2-F1
#
_entry.id   AF-A0A369CFT2-F1
#
_cell.length_a   1.000
_cell.length_b   1.000
_cell.length_c   1.000
_cell.angle_alpha   90.00
_cell.angle_beta   90.00
_cell.angle_gamma   90.00
#
_symmetry.space_group_name_H-M   'P 1'
#
loop_
_entity.id
_entity.type
_entity.pdbx_description
1 polymer ?
#
loop_
_entity_poly.entity_id
_entity_poly.type
_entity_poly.pdbx_seq_one_letter_code
_entity_poly.pdbx_strand_id
1 'polypeptide(L)'
;MTVNKHIDSTTETEAVRLLRYYGYSVRQVSQHLGSDPTIAYKALDRERCHRMLHGNLLKIRRVVEGMLASRGWRGKPAELWTEYDDSTRKAA
;
A
#
# COMPACT_ATOMS: atom_id res chain seq x y z
N MET A 1 -28.43 16.40 -6.17
CA MET A 1 -27.91 15.50 -5.13
C MET A 1 -26.73 14.75 -5.73
N THR A 2 -25.52 15.11 -5.34
CA THR A 2 -24.28 14.58 -5.92
C THR A 2 -24.09 13.16 -5.45
N VAL A 3 -24.21 12.20 -6.37
CA VAL A 3 -23.93 10.79 -6.12
C VAL A 3 -22.49 10.69 -5.63
N ASN A 4 -22.32 10.36 -4.35
CA ASN A 4 -21.04 9.99 -3.77
C ASN A 4 -20.41 8.94 -4.68
N LYS A 5 -19.25 9.26 -5.28
CA LYS A 5 -18.38 8.26 -5.90
C LYS A 5 -17.92 7.33 -4.78
N HIS A 6 -18.72 6.29 -4.52
CA HIS A 6 -18.22 5.04 -3.99
C HIS A 6 -17.20 4.56 -5.03
N ILE A 7 -15.94 4.94 -4.83
CA ILE A 7 -14.82 4.21 -5.39
C ILE A 7 -14.97 2.83 -4.77
N ASP A 8 -15.34 1.87 -5.61
CA ASP A 8 -15.44 0.45 -5.30
C ASP A 8 -14.40 0.03 -4.27
N SER A 9 -14.84 -0.26 -3.04
CA SER A 9 -13.93 -0.70 -1.98
C SER A 9 -13.40 -2.11 -2.24
N THR A 10 -13.86 -2.79 -3.29
CA THR A 10 -13.50 -4.18 -3.61
C THR A 10 -12.10 -4.38 -4.19
N THR A 11 -11.40 -3.32 -4.64
CA THR A 11 -10.03 -3.43 -5.19
C THR A 11 -8.96 -2.73 -4.36
N GLU A 12 -9.36 -1.96 -3.34
CA GLU A 12 -8.42 -1.24 -2.47
C GLU A 12 -7.86 -2.19 -1.40
N THR A 13 -6.57 -2.46 -1.47
CA THR A 13 -5.82 -3.33 -0.54
C THR A 13 -5.84 -2.77 0.89
N GLU A 14 -5.66 -3.67 1.86
CA GLU A 14 -5.66 -3.30 3.28
C GLU A 14 -4.62 -2.22 3.63
N ALA A 15 -3.43 -2.25 3.04
CA ALA A 15 -2.42 -1.23 3.23
C ALA A 15 -2.88 0.18 2.82
N VAL A 16 -3.60 0.31 1.69
CA VAL A 16 -4.10 1.61 1.23
C VAL A 16 -5.28 2.07 2.09
N ARG A 17 -6.17 1.14 2.49
CA ARG A 17 -7.27 1.46 3.41
C ARG A 17 -6.76 1.98 4.75
N LEU A 18 -5.74 1.33 5.33
CA LEU A 18 -5.14 1.76 6.60
C LEU A 18 -4.43 3.11 6.47
N LEU A 19 -3.69 3.34 5.39
CA LEU A 19 -3.08 4.65 5.13
C LEU A 19 -4.16 5.74 5.13
N ARG A 20 -5.26 5.54 4.41
CA ARG A 20 -6.36 6.51 4.35
C ARG A 20 -7.02 6.71 5.71
N TYR A 21 -7.26 5.63 6.47
CA TYR A 21 -7.81 5.70 7.83
C TYR A 21 -6.96 6.58 8.75
N TYR A 22 -5.63 6.49 8.64
CA TYR A 22 -4.68 7.32 9.40
C TYR A 22 -4.38 8.69 8.77
N GLY A 23 -5.11 9.06 7.71
CA GLY A 23 -4.98 10.37 7.05
C GLY A 23 -3.75 10.50 6.14
N TYR A 24 -3.18 9.38 5.69
CA TYR A 24 -2.10 9.36 4.72
C TYR A 24 -2.61 9.10 3.30
N SER A 25 -1.99 9.78 2.35
CA SER A 25 -2.12 9.54 0.91
C SER A 25 -0.93 8.74 0.38
N VAL A 26 -1.12 8.03 -0.73
CA VAL A 26 -0.02 7.36 -1.45
C VAL A 26 1.09 8.34 -1.86
N ARG A 27 0.73 9.60 -2.14
CA ARG A 27 1.69 10.68 -2.41
C ARG A 27 2.56 11.01 -1.20
N GLN A 28 2.03 10.94 0.02
CA GLN A 28 2.86 11.11 1.22
C GLN A 28 3.82 9.94 1.41
N VAL A 29 3.40 8.71 1.08
CA VAL A 29 4.31 7.55 1.07
C VAL A 29 5.51 7.80 0.15
N SER A 30 5.29 8.35 -1.06
CA SER A 30 6.39 8.68 -1.97
C SER A 30 7.28 9.82 -1.46
N GLN A 31 6.72 10.80 -0.77
CA GLN A 31 7.48 11.86 -0.10
C GLN A 31 8.40 11.30 0.99
N HIS A 32 7.90 10.37 1.82
CA HIS A 32 8.72 9.69 2.82
C HIS A 32 9.80 8.79 2.20
N LEU A 33 9.57 8.24 1.01
CA LEU A 33 10.55 7.46 0.25
C LEU A 33 11.59 8.33 -0.47
N GLY A 34 11.39 9.65 -0.58
CA GLY A 34 12.19 10.52 -1.44
C GLY A 34 12.21 10.06 -2.90
N SER A 35 11.12 9.45 -3.37
CA SER A 35 11.04 8.75 -4.65
C SER A 35 9.86 9.23 -5.50
N ASP A 36 9.88 8.89 -6.80
CA ASP A 36 8.78 9.20 -7.72
C ASP A 36 7.44 8.64 -7.21
N PRO A 37 6.35 9.44 -7.18
CA PRO A 37 5.03 8.99 -6.75
C PRO A 37 4.55 7.70 -7.42
N THR A 38 4.86 7.52 -8.70
CA THR A 38 4.51 6.36 -9.51
C THR A 38 5.05 5.06 -8.92
N ILE A 39 6.19 5.11 -8.24
CA ILE A 39 6.79 3.94 -7.56
C ILE A 39 5.89 3.51 -6.39
N ALA A 40 5.43 4.46 -5.57
CA ALA A 40 4.52 4.17 -4.46
C ALA A 40 3.16 3.65 -4.96
N TYR A 41 2.62 4.25 -6.04
CA TYR A 41 1.39 3.75 -6.68
C TYR A 41 1.56 2.32 -7.21
N LYS A 42 2.64 2.03 -7.93
CA LYS A 42 2.91 0.67 -8.45
C LYS A 42 3.11 -0.35 -7.33
N ALA A 43 3.73 0.03 -6.23
CA ALA A 43 3.98 -0.87 -5.10
C ALA A 43 2.72 -1.17 -4.29
N LEU A 44 1.81 -0.19 -4.20
CA LEU A 44 0.55 -0.32 -3.48
C LEU A 44 -0.59 -0.83 -4.37
N ASP A 45 -0.33 -1.06 -5.65
CA ASP A 45 -1.24 -1.69 -6.60
C ASP A 45 -1.00 -3.21 -6.65
N ARG A 46 -2.04 -3.98 -6.38
CA ARG A 46 -1.99 -5.46 -6.29
C ARG A 46 -1.54 -6.14 -7.58
N GLU A 47 -1.85 -5.56 -8.74
CA GLU A 47 -1.52 -6.12 -10.04
C GLU A 47 -0.16 -5.64 -10.56
N ARG A 48 0.39 -4.56 -10.02
CA ARG A 48 1.65 -3.98 -10.50
C ARG A 48 2.80 -4.22 -9.56
N CYS A 49 2.54 -4.53 -8.29
CA CYS A 49 3.58 -4.75 -7.29
C CYS A 49 4.53 -5.89 -7.69
N HIS A 50 4.03 -6.96 -8.31
CA HIS A 50 4.85 -8.12 -8.71
C HIS A 50 5.90 -7.80 -9.79
N ARG A 51 5.73 -6.69 -10.53
CA ARG A 51 6.70 -6.25 -11.55
C ARG A 51 7.84 -5.43 -10.97
N MET A 52 7.81 -5.14 -9.67
CA MET A 52 8.84 -4.35 -8.99
C MET A 52 9.93 -5.25 -8.42
N LEU A 53 11.15 -4.72 -8.40
CA LEU A 53 12.26 -5.37 -7.70
C LEU A 53 11.90 -5.58 -6.22
N HIS A 54 12.14 -6.80 -5.73
CA HIS A 54 11.79 -7.20 -4.36
C HIS A 54 12.37 -6.24 -3.31
N GLY A 55 13.62 -5.78 -3.48
CA GLY A 55 14.23 -4.81 -2.58
C GLY A 55 13.52 -3.45 -2.52
N ASN A 56 12.92 -3.00 -3.63
CA ASN A 56 12.14 -1.76 -3.66
C ASN A 56 10.79 -1.95 -2.97
N LEU A 57 10.13 -3.09 -3.16
CA LEU A 57 8.91 -3.43 -2.43
C LEU A 57 9.15 -3.42 -0.92
N LEU A 58 10.21 -4.09 -0.45
CA LEU A 58 10.53 -4.13 0.99
C LEU A 58 10.77 -2.73 1.58
N LYS A 59 11.46 -1.83 0.85
CA LYS A 59 11.65 -0.44 1.30
C LYS A 59 10.32 0.28 1.46
N ILE A 60 9.42 0.12 0.50
CA ILE A 60 8.10 0.76 0.51
C ILE A 60 7.23 0.21 1.64
N ARG A 61 7.24 -1.12 1.83
CA ARG A 61 6.53 -1.78 2.92
C ARG A 61 6.96 -1.22 4.28
N ARG A 62 8.28 -1.12 4.52
CA ARG A 62 8.82 -0.52 5.76
C ARG A 62 8.40 0.93 5.97
N VAL A 63 8.35 1.74 4.90
CA VAL A 63 7.89 3.13 5.01
C VAL A 63 6.41 3.17 5.39
N VAL A 64 5.57 2.36 4.74
CA VAL A 64 4.14 2.28 5.06
C VAL A 64 3.93 1.82 6.50
N GLU A 65 4.59 0.74 6.92
CA GLU A 65 4.55 0.24 8.29
C GLU A 65 4.98 1.30 9.30
N GLY A 66 6.07 2.03 9.03
CA GLY A 66 6.54 3.11 9.88
C GLY A 66 5.55 4.27 9.99
N MET A 67 4.92 4.65 8.87
CA MET A 67 3.86 5.68 8.86
C MET A 67 2.65 5.23 9.69
N LEU A 68 2.20 4.00 9.53
CA LEU A 68 1.09 3.43 10.30
C LEU A 68 1.43 3.34 11.79
N ALA A 69 2.62 2.82 12.13
CA ALA A 69 3.09 2.70 13.50
C ALA A 69 3.21 4.06 14.19
N SER A 70 3.65 5.11 13.47
CA SER A 70 3.71 6.48 13.98
C SER A 70 2.35 7.05 14.40
N ARG A 71 1.25 6.47 13.88
CA ARG A 71 -0.14 6.82 14.21
C ARG A 71 -0.79 5.83 15.17
N GLY A 72 -0.02 4.92 15.74
CA GLY A 72 -0.48 3.96 16.74
C GLY A 72 -1.02 2.65 16.18
N TRP A 73 -0.82 2.36 14.90
CA TRP A 73 -1.11 1.02 14.37
C TRP A 73 -0.19 -0.02 15.02
N ARG A 74 -0.78 -1.10 15.53
CA ARG A 74 -0.08 -2.22 16.20
C ARG A 74 -0.34 -3.57 15.52
N GLY A 75 -0.85 -3.55 14.28
CA GLY A 75 -1.11 -4.76 13.51
C GLY A 75 0.17 -5.49 13.10
N LYS A 76 0.04 -6.74 12.63
CA LYS A 76 1.19 -7.51 12.17
C LYS A 76 1.51 -7.16 10.71
N PRO A 77 2.78 -6.85 10.38
CA PRO A 77 3.18 -6.62 8.98
C PRO A 77 2.81 -7.76 8.03
N ALA A 78 2.95 -9.02 8.45
CA ALA A 78 2.60 -10.16 7.61
C ALA A 78 1.12 -10.15 7.19
N GLU A 79 0.22 -9.79 8.10
CA GLU A 79 -1.22 -9.70 7.83
C GLU A 79 -1.49 -8.58 6.81
N LEU A 80 -0.87 -7.40 6.99
CA LEU A 80 -1.00 -6.24 6.11
C LEU A 80 -0.67 -6.53 4.64
N TRP A 81 0.31 -7.40 4.39
CA TRP A 81 0.84 -7.69 3.05
C TRP A 81 0.30 -9.00 2.45
N THR A 82 -0.56 -9.73 3.16
CA THR A 82 -1.08 -11.04 2.69
C THR A 82 -1.69 -10.95 1.30
N GLU A 83 -2.49 -9.90 1.03
CA GLU A 83 -3.15 -9.70 -0.27
C GLU A 83 -2.18 -9.43 -1.44
N TYR A 84 -1.00 -8.90 -1.12
CA TYR A 84 0.07 -8.61 -2.07
C TYR A 84 0.98 -9.83 -2.32
N ASP A 85 1.19 -10.65 -1.29
CA ASP A 85 2.02 -11.84 -1.38
C ASP A 85 1.26 -13.02 -2.01
N ASP A 86 -0.06 -13.12 -1.80
CA ASP A 86 -0.90 -14.17 -2.40
C ASP A 86 -1.04 -14.03 -3.93
N SER A 87 -1.07 -12.79 -4.44
CA SER A 87 -1.12 -12.56 -5.90
C SER A 87 0.14 -13.03 -6.64
N THR A 88 1.26 -13.24 -5.93
CA THR A 88 2.49 -13.81 -6.50
C THR A 88 2.47 -15.34 -6.58
N ARG A 89 1.59 -16.03 -5.82
CA ARG A 89 1.52 -17.50 -5.80
C ARG A 89 0.65 -18.10 -6.90
N LYS A 90 -0.26 -17.34 -7.49
CA LYS A 90 -1.09 -17.80 -8.63
C LYS A 90 -0.40 -17.72 -9.99
N ALA A 91 0.79 -17.13 -10.05
CA ALA A 91 1.56 -16.95 -11.29
C ALA A 91 2.79 -17.87 -11.38
N ALA A 92 2.95 -18.82 -10.45
CA ALA A 92 4.06 -19.78 -10.38
C ALA A 92 3.56 -21.21 -10.61
#